data_AF-A0A1C7EJF7-F1
#
_entry.id   AF-A0A1C7EJF7-F1
#
_cell.length_a   1.000
_cell.length_b   1.000
_cell.length_c   1.000
_cell.angle_alpha   90.00
_cell.angle_beta   90.00
_cell.angle_gamma   90.00
#
_symmetry.space_group_name_H-M   'P 1'
#
loop_
_entity.id
_entity.type
_entity.pdbx_description
1 polymer ?
#
loop_
_entity_poly.entity_id
_entity_poly.type
_entity_poly.pdbx_seq_one_letter_code
_entity_poly.pdbx_strand_id
1 'polypeptide(L)'
;MKPYKNKINRIRTFALALIFIGIVIMYVGIYFRNQPIVMVILMLLGVLAIIGSTGVYAWIGLLSMKTVPVECPNCGKHTKMLGRVDICMHCNEPLTMDRSLEGKEFDQDYNKKSSQQ
;
A
#
# COMPACT_ATOMS: atom_id res chain seq x y z
N MET A 1 2.36 19.18 -13.34
CA MET A 1 2.30 17.74 -12.98
C MET A 1 1.77 17.61 -11.56
N LYS A 2 0.59 17.03 -11.33
CA LYS A 2 0.11 16.79 -9.95
C LYS A 2 1.04 15.76 -9.28
N PRO A 3 1.46 15.94 -8.02
CA PRO A 3 2.34 15.00 -7.35
C PRO A 3 1.68 13.63 -7.27
N TYR A 4 2.32 12.64 -7.89
CA TYR A 4 1.88 11.25 -7.91
C TYR A 4 1.87 10.69 -6.46
N LYS A 5 0.68 10.65 -5.85
CA LYS A 5 0.48 9.94 -4.58
C LYS A 5 0.03 8.52 -4.88
N ASN A 6 0.98 7.59 -4.92
CA ASN A 6 0.66 6.19 -5.13
C ASN A 6 -0.19 5.66 -3.96
N LYS A 7 -1.42 5.20 -4.25
CA LYS A 7 -2.37 4.72 -3.23
C LYS A 7 -1.78 3.59 -2.40
N ILE A 8 -0.95 2.74 -3.03
CA ILE A 8 -0.21 1.66 -2.37
C ILE A 8 0.72 2.18 -1.29
N ASN A 9 1.46 3.27 -1.55
CA ASN A 9 2.42 3.79 -0.60
C ASN A 9 1.72 4.36 0.65
N ARG A 10 0.53 4.95 0.48
CA ARG A 10 -0.29 5.41 1.60
C ARG A 10 -0.75 4.27 2.51
N ILE A 11 -1.15 3.13 1.93
CA ILE A 11 -1.59 1.97 2.71
C ILE A 11 -0.40 1.34 3.46
N ARG A 12 0.79 1.29 2.87
CA ARG A 12 2.01 0.85 3.56
C ARG A 12 2.31 1.71 4.79
N THR A 13 2.27 3.03 4.66
CA THR A 13 2.47 3.95 5.79
C THR A 13 1.40 3.78 6.86
N PHE A 14 0.14 3.52 6.47
CA PHE A 14 -0.94 3.26 7.41
C PHE A 14 -0.72 1.97 8.22
N ALA A 15 -0.31 0.88 7.56
CA ALA A 15 0.01 -0.38 8.23
C ALA A 15 1.15 -0.18 9.25
N LEU A 16 2.23 0.51 8.86
CA LEU A 16 3.34 0.82 9.76
C LEU A 16 2.88 1.67 10.97
N ALA A 17 2.02 2.67 10.76
CA ALA A 17 1.47 3.49 11.84
C ALA A 17 0.68 2.66 12.87
N LEU A 18 -0.04 1.63 12.41
CA LEU A 18 -0.87 0.78 13.25
C LEU A 18 -0.03 -0.08 14.22
N ILE A 19 1.22 -0.41 13.86
CA ILE A 19 2.19 -1.04 14.77
C ILE A 19 2.57 -0.10 15.90
N PHE A 20 2.88 1.16 15.59
CA PHE A 20 3.22 2.15 16.60
C PHE A 20 2.06 2.38 17.58
N ILE A 21 0.82 2.44 17.07
CA ILE A 21 -0.38 2.53 17.91
C ILE A 21 -0.48 1.30 18.83
N GLY A 22 -0.25 0.09 18.32
CA GLY A 22 -0.25 -1.14 19.12
C GLY A 22 0.78 -1.11 20.26
N ILE A 23 2.01 -0.66 19.98
CA ILE A 23 3.08 -0.54 20.99
C ILE A 23 2.70 0.48 22.07
N VAL A 24 2.14 1.63 21.67
CA VAL A 24 1.69 2.68 22.61
C VAL A 24 0.59 2.13 23.53
N ILE A 25 -0.39 1.40 22.98
CA ILE A 25 -1.47 0.77 23.77
C ILE A 25 -0.90 -0.24 24.78
N MET A 26 0.08 -1.05 24.36
CA MET A 26 0.75 -1.99 25.27
C MET A 26 1.48 -1.27 26.41
N TYR A 27 2.18 -0.16 26.11
CA TYR A 27 2.89 0.62 27.11
C TYR A 27 1.93 1.27 28.12
N VAL A 28 0.81 1.82 27.64
CA VAL A 28 -0.26 2.34 28.51
C VAL A 28 -0.84 1.23 29.38
N GLY A 29 -1.01 0.01 28.85
CA GLY A 29 -1.45 -1.15 29.63
C GLY A 29 -0.54 -1.46 30.82
N ILE A 30 0.77 -1.28 30.67
CA ILE A 30 1.74 -1.49 31.76
C ILE A 30 1.65 -0.38 32.83
N TYR A 31 1.07 0.79 32.53
CA TYR A 31 0.84 1.81 33.56
C TYR A 31 -0.25 1.37 34.57
N PHE A 32 -1.24 0.60 34.11
CA PHE A 32 -2.37 0.12 34.91
C PHE A 32 -2.12 -1.22 35.62
N ARG A 33 -0.89 -1.49 36.10
CA ARG A 33 -0.56 -2.78 36.78
C ARG A 33 -1.41 -3.06 38.02
N ASN A 34 -2.01 -2.03 38.61
CA ASN A 34 -2.83 -2.17 39.81
C ASN A 34 -4.18 -2.87 39.53
N GLN A 35 -4.60 -2.95 38.25
CA GLN A 35 -5.81 -3.67 37.85
C GLN A 35 -5.47 -4.71 36.75
N PRO A 36 -5.34 -6.00 37.11
CA PRO A 36 -4.87 -7.03 36.19
C PRO A 36 -5.81 -7.23 34.99
N ILE A 37 -7.12 -7.02 35.17
CA ILE A 37 -8.12 -7.17 34.09
C ILE A 37 -7.90 -6.12 32.99
N VAL A 38 -7.69 -4.85 33.38
CA VAL A 38 -7.47 -3.74 32.44
C VAL A 38 -6.15 -3.93 31.68
N MET A 39 -5.11 -4.37 32.39
CA MET A 39 -3.81 -4.67 31.80
C MET A 39 -3.91 -5.75 30.70
N VAL A 40 -4.59 -6.87 30.98
CA VAL A 40 -4.72 -7.98 30.02
C VAL A 40 -5.51 -7.58 28.78
N ILE A 41 -6.59 -6.81 28.95
CA ILE A 41 -7.39 -6.32 27.81
C ILE A 41 -6.56 -5.41 26.90
N LEU A 42 -5.79 -4.47 27.48
CA LEU A 42 -4.94 -3.57 26.69
C LEU A 42 -3.78 -4.31 26.00
N MET A 43 -3.19 -5.32 26.65
CA MET A 43 -2.18 -6.15 25.99
C MET A 43 -2.75 -6.96 24.82
N LEU A 44 -3.91 -7.60 25.00
CA LEU A 44 -4.60 -8.32 23.94
C LEU A 44 -4.94 -7.39 22.77
N LEU A 45 -5.44 -6.18 23.06
CA LEU A 45 -5.79 -5.20 22.04
C LEU A 45 -4.55 -4.71 21.27
N GLY A 46 -3.42 -4.51 21.95
CA GLY A 46 -2.14 -4.20 21.31
C GLY A 46 -1.63 -5.31 20.38
N VAL A 47 -1.75 -6.57 20.82
CA VAL A 47 -1.39 -7.74 19.98
C VAL A 47 -2.31 -7.84 18.77
N LEU A 48 -3.62 -7.65 18.94
CA LEU A 48 -4.59 -7.64 17.84
C LEU A 48 -4.27 -6.54 16.82
N ALA A 49 -3.84 -5.35 17.27
CA ALA A 49 -3.41 -4.28 16.39
C ALA A 49 -2.16 -4.67 15.56
N ILE A 50 -1.16 -5.30 16.18
CA ILE A 50 0.06 -5.74 15.48
C ILE A 50 -0.26 -6.85 14.46
N ILE A 51 -1.09 -7.82 14.83
CA ILE A 51 -1.55 -8.89 13.92
C ILE A 51 -2.32 -8.28 12.75
N GLY A 52 -3.24 -7.35 13.02
CA GLY A 52 -3.99 -6.64 11.99
C GLY A 52 -3.09 -5.87 11.02
N SER A 53 -2.07 -5.17 11.53
CA SER A 53 -1.08 -4.49 10.70
C SER A 53 -0.32 -5.47 9.79
N THR A 54 0.14 -6.58 10.35
CA THR A 54 0.87 -7.61 9.59
C THR A 54 0.01 -8.19 8.48
N GLY A 55 -1.28 -8.44 8.74
CA GLY A 55 -2.24 -8.89 7.73
C GLY A 55 -2.41 -7.89 6.58
N VAL A 56 -2.58 -6.60 6.89
CA VAL A 56 -2.69 -5.53 5.89
C VAL A 56 -1.40 -5.43 5.07
N TYR A 57 -0.24 -5.48 5.73
CA TYR A 57 1.06 -5.41 5.06
C TYR A 57 1.29 -6.63 4.14
N ALA A 58 0.94 -7.82 4.61
CA ALA A 58 1.04 -9.06 3.83
C ALA A 58 0.14 -9.03 2.57
N TRP A 59 -1.10 -8.53 2.70
CA TRP A 59 -2.02 -8.40 1.56
C TRP A 59 -1.46 -7.48 0.47
N ILE A 60 -0.84 -6.36 0.87
CA ILE A 60 -0.18 -5.42 -0.06
C ILE A 60 1.08 -6.04 -0.67
N GLY A 61 1.85 -6.79 0.11
CA GLY A 61 3.00 -7.55 -0.37
C GLY A 61 2.60 -8.52 -1.49
N LEU A 62 1.51 -9.25 -1.27
CA LEU A 62 0.96 -10.19 -2.26
C LEU A 62 0.48 -9.48 -3.54
N LEU A 63 -0.14 -8.30 -3.42
CA LEU A 63 -0.49 -7.46 -4.58
C LEU A 63 0.75 -7.06 -5.38
N SER A 64 1.86 -6.75 -4.71
CA SER A 64 3.13 -6.36 -5.35
C SER A 64 3.82 -7.51 -6.09
N MET A 65 3.45 -8.77 -5.83
CA MET A 65 4.02 -9.95 -6.51
C MET A 65 3.26 -10.30 -7.80
N LYS A 66 2.03 -9.82 -7.98
CA LYS A 66 1.18 -10.11 -9.16
C LYS A 66 1.45 -9.19 -10.35
N THR A 67 2.38 -8.26 -10.24
CA THR A 67 2.70 -7.26 -11.26
C THR A 67 3.52 -7.87 -12.39
N VAL A 68 3.14 -7.59 -13.63
CA VAL A 68 3.89 -8.02 -14.81
C VAL A 68 5.11 -7.11 -14.99
N PRO A 69 6.32 -7.67 -15.13
CA PRO A 69 7.50 -6.87 -15.50
C PRO A 69 7.41 -6.48 -16.97
N VAL A 70 7.53 -5.18 -17.26
CA VAL A 70 7.56 -4.63 -18.61
C VAL A 70 8.83 -3.81 -18.80
N GLU A 71 9.37 -3.79 -20.00
CA GLU A 71 10.52 -2.96 -20.33
C GLU A 71 10.06 -1.55 -20.70
N CYS A 72 10.66 -0.53 -20.09
CA CYS A 72 10.33 0.85 -20.41
C CYS A 72 11.01 1.28 -21.72
N PRO A 73 10.28 1.79 -22.73
CA PRO A 73 10.85 2.20 -24.01
C PRO A 73 11.75 3.43 -23.93
N ASN A 74 11.63 4.24 -22.86
CA ASN A 74 12.46 5.43 -22.68
C ASN A 74 13.81 5.10 -21.98
N CYS A 75 13.80 4.23 -20.96
CA CYS A 75 15.01 3.95 -20.17
C CYS A 75 15.59 2.54 -20.31
N GLY A 76 14.93 1.62 -21.03
CA GLY A 76 15.39 0.24 -21.25
C GLY A 76 15.44 -0.62 -19.98
N LYS A 77 14.90 -0.14 -18.85
CA LYS A 77 14.88 -0.85 -17.57
C LYS A 77 13.55 -1.57 -17.38
N HIS A 78 13.60 -2.75 -16.77
CA HIS A 78 12.40 -3.46 -16.36
C HIS A 78 11.71 -2.74 -15.20
N THR A 79 10.46 -2.33 -15.41
CA THR A 79 9.59 -1.76 -14.39
C THR A 79 8.40 -2.68 -14.15
N LYS A 80 7.96 -2.78 -12.90
CA LYS A 80 6.75 -3.52 -12.54
C LYS A 80 5.55 -2.59 -12.67
N MET A 81 4.56 -2.97 -13.47
CA MET A 81 3.29 -2.23 -13.55
C MET A 81 2.23 -2.83 -12.62
N LEU A 82 1.56 -2.00 -11.83
CA LEU A 82 0.42 -2.43 -10.99
C LEU A 82 -0.93 -2.39 -11.72
N GLY A 83 -1.05 -1.63 -12.80
CA GLY A 83 -2.29 -1.43 -13.57
C GLY A 83 -2.05 -1.32 -15.08
N ARG A 84 -3.07 -0.89 -15.84
CA ARG A 84 -2.98 -0.61 -17.29
C ARG A 84 -2.15 0.64 -17.59
N VAL A 85 -2.19 1.60 -16.66
CA VAL A 85 -1.49 2.88 -16.73
C VAL A 85 -0.69 3.02 -15.44
N ASP A 86 0.63 3.11 -15.52
CA ASP A 86 1.47 3.31 -14.34
C ASP A 86 2.68 4.19 -14.70
N ILE A 87 3.37 4.70 -13.69
CA ILE A 87 4.56 5.51 -13.90
C ILE A 87 5.78 4.60 -13.80
N CYS A 88 6.74 4.74 -14.72
CA CYS A 88 8.01 4.02 -14.60
C CYS A 88 8.73 4.41 -13.32
N MET A 89 9.11 3.43 -12.49
CA MET A 89 9.74 3.67 -11.19
C MET A 89 11.17 4.27 -11.29
N HIS A 90 11.77 4.27 -12.49
CA HIS A 90 13.13 4.74 -12.73
C HIS A 90 13.20 6.13 -13.37
N CYS A 91 12.44 6.36 -14.45
CA CYS A 91 12.46 7.63 -15.18
C CYS A 91 11.23 8.52 -14.91
N ASN A 92 10.26 8.04 -14.12
CA ASN A 92 8.99 8.72 -13.86
C ASN A 92 8.14 9.06 -15.10
N GLU A 93 8.40 8.40 -16.23
CA GLU A 93 7.61 8.54 -17.45
C GLU A 93 6.27 7.80 -17.30
N PRO A 94 5.14 8.40 -17.70
CA PRO A 94 3.86 7.69 -17.77
C PRO A 94 3.94 6.59 -18.83
N LEU A 95 3.58 5.38 -18.44
CA LEU A 95 3.65 4.21 -19.28
C LEU A 95 2.27 3.56 -19.35
N THR A 96 1.81 3.28 -20.57
CA THR A 96 0.53 2.62 -20.85
C THR A 96 0.78 1.34 -21.65
N MET A 97 0.04 0.29 -21.33
CA MET A 97 0.05 -0.97 -22.09
C MET A 97 -1.08 -1.04 -23.12
N ASP A 98 -2.01 -0.07 -23.09
CA ASP A 98 -3.21 -0.06 -23.92
C ASP A 98 -3.04 0.91 -25.09
N ARG A 99 -3.12 0.38 -26.32
CA ARG A 99 -3.05 1.18 -27.56
C ARG A 99 -4.18 2.20 -27.67
N SER A 100 -5.31 1.98 -26.98
CA SER A 100 -6.45 2.91 -26.96
C SER A 100 -6.23 4.19 -26.11
N LEU A 101 -5.14 4.21 -25.34
CA LEU A 101 -4.75 5.31 -24.46
C LEU A 101 -3.51 6.08 -24.98
N GLU A 102 -2.97 5.72 -26.15
CA GLU A 102 -1.88 6.45 -26.79
C GLU A 102 -2.35 7.88 -27.16
N GLY A 103 -1.64 8.90 -26.67
CA GLY A 103 -1.96 10.31 -26.91
C GLY A 103 -2.96 10.96 -25.93
N LYS A 104 -3.49 10.22 -24.95
CA LYS A 104 -4.28 10.79 -23.85
C LYS A 104 -3.38 11.19 -22.69
N GLU A 105 -3.78 12.22 -21.94
CA GLU A 105 -3.07 12.58 -20.69
C GLU A 105 -3.14 11.43 -19.67
N PHE A 106 -2.07 11.26 -18.90
CA PHE A 106 -1.98 10.23 -17.88
C PHE A 106 -3.07 10.40 -16.82
N ASP A 107 -3.95 9.41 -16.69
CA ASP A 107 -4.95 9.33 -15.62
C ASP A 107 -4.95 7.95 -14.93
N GLN A 108 -4.93 7.96 -13.60
CA GLN A 108 -5.03 6.75 -12.78
C GLN A 108 -6.44 6.15 -12.80
N ASP A 109 -7.45 6.95 -13.16
CA ASP A 109 -8.83 6.49 -13.25
C ASP A 109 -9.02 5.44 -14.34
N TYR A 110 -8.13 5.36 -15.34
CA TYR A 110 -8.10 4.27 -16.31
C TYR A 110 -7.79 2.89 -15.69
N ASN A 111 -7.23 2.84 -14.48
CA ASN A 111 -7.03 1.60 -13.73
C ASN A 111 -8.24 1.17 -12.89
N LYS A 112 -9.22 2.04 -12.69
CA LYS A 112 -10.48 1.63 -12.08
C LYS A 112 -11.17 0.73 -13.09
N LYS A 113 -11.39 -0.55 -12.75
CA LYS A 113 -12.35 -1.35 -13.50
C LYS A 113 -13.66 -0.55 -13.54
N SER A 114 -14.09 -0.13 -14.72
CA SER A 114 -15.50 0.09 -14.94
C SER A 114 -16.15 -1.25 -14.63
N SER A 115 -16.91 -1.30 -13.55
CA SER A 115 -17.99 -2.26 -13.36
C SER A 115 -19.02 -2.02 -14.46
N GLN A 116 -18.69 -2.29 -15.72
CA GLN A 116 -19.62 -2.29 -16.83
C GLN A 116 -19.24 -3.46 -17.73
N GLN A 117 -20.00 -4.54 -17.51
CA GLN A 117 -20.25 -5.74 -18.32
C GLN A 117 -19.05 -6.58 -18.76
#